data_AF-A0AAQ3W9Q6-F1
#
_entry.id   AF-A0AAQ3W9Q6-F1
#
_cell.length_a   1.000
_cell.length_b   1.000
_cell.length_c   1.000
_cell.angle_alpha   90.00
_cell.angle_beta   90.00
_cell.angle_gamma   90.00
#
_symmetry.space_group_name_H-M   'P 1'
#
loop_
_entity.id
_entity.type
_entity.pdbx_description
1 polymer ?
#
loop_
_entity_poly.entity_id
_entity_poly.type
_entity_poly.pdbx_seq_one_letter_code
_entity_poly.pdbx_strand_id
1 'polypeptide(L)'
;MKTKHILSTAAIFAGLFSVAILTTQTANAQPATSALTQKAENLVEIGSVQYVHYNVLRAKIKTPVPATKYYLSLGTEATLPIAKAVIQKGKYIGFDLNLDDLITKYPSVTDREKLFDSLSVHSYSLTANVPQVATKLTNQDLKNELLNYHFLGSVLANGNVGIASNVIEGDAFNQFFNKTEVSGDHLLEDGSITTQTGGIQFDFKPEMSNGYTYTLTDASGKIAGKVSPFMEYLFVHPLKGKNFLAKEYTITAKSNKTGEVYILAKFSPINIF
;
A
#
# COMPACT_ATOMS: atom_id res chain seq x y z
N MET A 1 10.46 -6.98 56.12
CA MET A 1 9.75 -8.28 56.04
C MET A 1 9.00 -8.34 54.72
N LYS A 2 9.25 -9.42 53.96
CA LYS A 2 8.41 -10.10 52.95
C LYS A 2 7.79 -9.28 51.79
N THR A 3 8.26 -9.63 50.59
CA THR A 3 7.56 -9.68 49.30
C THR A 3 6.16 -10.32 49.42
N LYS A 4 5.20 -9.89 48.57
CA LYS A 4 4.37 -10.77 47.73
C LYS A 4 3.54 -10.00 46.71
N HIS A 5 3.29 -10.72 45.62
CA HIS A 5 2.79 -10.35 44.31
C HIS A 5 1.31 -10.75 44.14
N ILE A 6 0.61 -10.03 43.24
CA ILE A 6 -0.44 -10.47 42.29
C ILE A 6 -1.78 -11.02 42.87
N LEU A 7 -2.93 -10.43 42.50
CA LEU A 7 -3.95 -10.99 41.58
C LEU A 7 -5.26 -10.19 41.59
N SER A 8 -5.73 -9.90 40.36
CA SER A 8 -7.10 -10.07 39.84
C SER A 8 -8.30 -9.78 40.73
N THR A 9 -9.15 -8.83 40.31
CA THR A 9 -10.61 -9.04 40.40
C THR A 9 -11.32 -8.31 39.27
N ALA A 10 -11.75 -9.06 38.27
CA ALA A 10 -12.85 -8.69 37.41
C ALA A 10 -14.13 -8.62 38.26
N ALA A 11 -14.92 -7.55 38.13
CA ALA A 11 -16.28 -7.52 38.63
C ALA A 11 -17.20 -7.04 37.50
N ILE A 12 -17.84 -8.03 36.90
CA ILE A 12 -18.95 -7.96 35.98
C ILE A 12 -20.13 -7.32 36.74
N PHE A 13 -20.60 -6.15 36.30
CA PHE A 13 -21.91 -5.67 36.73
C PHE A 13 -22.97 -6.21 35.77
N ALA A 14 -23.58 -7.32 36.18
CA ALA A 14 -24.85 -7.80 35.67
C ALA A 14 -25.99 -7.22 36.52
N GLY A 15 -27.04 -6.76 35.85
CA GLY A 15 -28.42 -6.85 36.32
C GLY A 15 -28.91 -5.80 37.33
N LEU A 16 -29.75 -4.88 36.86
CA LEU A 16 -30.87 -4.37 37.64
C LEU A 16 -32.14 -4.35 36.77
N PHE A 17 -32.90 -5.44 36.85
CA PHE A 17 -34.35 -5.40 36.70
C PHE A 17 -34.95 -5.58 38.09
N SER A 18 -35.65 -4.58 38.60
CA SER A 18 -36.89 -4.76 39.38
C SER A 18 -37.60 -3.42 39.56
N VAL A 19 -38.62 -3.23 38.73
CA VAL A 19 -39.99 -2.81 39.07
C VAL A 19 -40.19 -2.04 40.39
N ALA A 20 -40.56 -0.77 40.28
CA ALA A 20 -41.52 -0.13 41.17
C ALA A 20 -42.56 0.60 40.31
N ILE A 21 -43.83 0.21 40.46
CA ILE A 21 -44.99 0.75 39.74
C ILE A 21 -45.69 1.81 40.61
N LEU A 22 -46.35 2.75 39.93
CA LEU A 22 -47.41 3.69 40.34
C LEU A 22 -46.92 5.04 40.87
N THR A 23 -47.18 6.15 40.17
CA THR A 23 -48.54 6.67 39.93
C THR A 23 -48.57 7.70 38.79
N THR A 24 -49.72 7.77 38.13
CA THR A 24 -50.08 8.60 36.98
C THR A 24 -50.20 10.08 37.33
N GLN A 25 -49.43 10.94 36.63
CA GLN A 25 -49.89 12.27 36.25
C GLN A 25 -49.54 12.51 34.78
N THR A 26 -50.59 12.50 33.95
CA THR A 26 -50.57 12.92 32.56
C THR A 26 -50.38 14.44 32.49
N ALA A 27 -49.12 14.88 32.43
CA ALA A 27 -48.78 16.16 31.84
C ALA A 27 -48.49 15.91 30.36
N ASN A 28 -49.38 16.36 29.48
CA ASN A 28 -49.13 16.46 28.04
C ASN A 28 -48.04 17.53 27.81
N ALA A 29 -46.78 17.15 28.04
CA ALA A 29 -45.65 17.85 27.49
C ALA A 29 -45.47 17.32 26.08
N GLN A 30 -46.13 17.98 25.13
CA GLN A 30 -45.87 17.82 23.71
C GLN A 30 -44.36 18.08 23.52
N PRO A 31 -43.53 17.06 23.22
CA PRO A 31 -42.15 17.35 22.88
C PRO A 31 -42.26 18.02 21.52
N ALA A 32 -42.01 19.33 21.47
CA ALA A 32 -41.55 19.94 20.24
C ALA A 32 -40.26 19.21 19.89
N THR A 33 -40.38 18.16 19.08
CA THR A 33 -39.27 17.58 18.33
C THR A 33 -38.85 18.63 17.33
N SER A 34 -38.15 19.65 17.81
CA SER A 34 -37.11 20.29 17.02
C SER A 34 -36.14 19.18 16.69
N ALA A 35 -36.35 18.54 15.54
CA ALA A 35 -35.30 17.81 14.86
C ALA A 35 -34.19 18.82 14.62
N LEU A 36 -33.30 18.97 15.62
CA LEU A 36 -31.98 19.50 15.44
C LEU A 36 -31.39 18.62 14.35
N THR A 37 -31.49 19.10 13.11
CA THR A 37 -30.68 18.65 12.01
C THR A 37 -29.27 19.09 12.40
N GLN A 38 -28.63 18.31 13.28
CA GLN A 38 -27.20 18.38 13.47
C GLN A 38 -26.63 18.03 12.11
N LYS A 39 -26.33 19.07 11.33
CA LYS A 39 -25.38 18.97 10.23
C LYS A 39 -24.20 18.25 10.85
N ALA A 40 -23.93 17.03 10.39
CA ALA A 40 -22.75 16.29 10.77
C ALA A 40 -21.55 17.10 10.27
N GLU A 41 -21.11 18.06 11.07
CA GLU A 41 -19.78 18.62 10.95
C GLU A 41 -18.84 17.41 11.07
N ASN A 42 -17.98 17.22 10.07
CA ASN A 42 -17.02 16.12 9.95
C ASN A 42 -17.50 14.85 9.23
N LEU A 43 -18.27 14.97 8.14
CA LEU A 43 -18.26 13.92 7.12
C LEU A 43 -16.84 13.76 6.56
N VAL A 44 -16.31 12.54 6.61
CA VAL A 44 -14.95 12.24 6.14
C VAL A 44 -15.04 11.60 4.77
N GLU A 45 -14.68 12.36 3.74
CA GLU A 45 -14.67 11.91 2.35
C GLU A 45 -13.29 11.41 1.92
N ILE A 46 -13.24 10.37 1.10
CA ILE A 46 -12.04 9.95 0.38
C ILE A 46 -11.91 10.77 -0.90
N GLY A 47 -10.82 11.52 -1.03
CA GLY A 47 -10.54 12.40 -2.16
C GLY A 47 -9.78 11.75 -3.29
N SER A 48 -8.91 10.77 -3.00
CA SER A 48 -8.14 10.06 -4.01
C SER A 48 -7.68 8.70 -3.50
N VAL A 49 -7.29 7.83 -4.43
CA VAL A 49 -6.80 6.48 -4.16
C VAL A 49 -5.46 6.29 -4.88
N GLN A 50 -4.50 5.64 -4.23
CA GLN A 50 -3.21 5.33 -4.85
C GLN A 50 -2.55 4.13 -4.17
N TYR A 51 -1.81 3.34 -4.93
CA TYR A 51 -0.89 2.37 -4.36
C TYR A 51 0.28 3.11 -3.69
N VAL A 52 0.50 2.82 -2.42
CA VAL A 52 1.67 3.32 -1.67
C VAL A 52 2.73 2.24 -1.49
N HIS A 53 2.34 1.00 -1.71
CA HIS A 53 3.17 -0.20 -1.67
C HIS A 53 2.47 -1.29 -2.49
N TYR A 54 3.20 -2.33 -2.89
CA TYR A 54 2.62 -3.58 -3.39
C TYR A 54 1.43 -4.01 -2.52
N ASN A 55 0.27 -4.17 -3.15
CA ASN A 55 -0.98 -4.55 -2.48
C ASN A 55 -1.39 -3.69 -1.29
N VAL A 56 -0.86 -2.47 -1.14
CA VAL A 56 -1.35 -1.50 -0.15
C VAL A 56 -1.90 -0.28 -0.86
N LEU A 57 -3.23 -0.19 -0.80
CA LEU A 57 -4.00 0.90 -1.38
C LEU A 57 -4.25 1.97 -0.33
N ARG A 58 -3.76 3.19 -0.55
CA ARG A 58 -4.06 4.33 0.30
C ARG A 58 -5.29 5.07 -0.19
N ALA A 59 -6.36 5.00 0.60
CA ALA A 59 -7.52 5.88 0.47
C ALA A 59 -7.23 7.20 1.20
N LYS A 60 -6.85 8.25 0.44
CA LYS A 60 -6.53 9.56 1.00
C LYS A 60 -7.80 10.31 1.36
N ILE A 61 -7.87 10.83 2.59
CA ILE A 61 -8.97 11.68 3.02
C ILE A 61 -8.84 13.05 2.31
N LYS A 62 -9.94 13.57 1.80
CA LYS A 62 -10.00 14.85 1.07
C LYS A 62 -9.55 16.04 1.93
N THR A 63 -9.98 16.07 3.19
CA THR A 63 -9.61 17.10 4.16
C THR A 63 -9.00 16.47 5.41
N PRO A 64 -7.70 16.68 5.71
CA PRO A 64 -7.06 16.07 6.87
C PRO A 64 -7.73 16.43 8.20
N VAL A 65 -7.91 15.42 9.06
CA VAL A 65 -8.65 15.57 10.34
C VAL A 65 -7.70 15.54 11.54
N PRO A 66 -7.78 16.46 12.51
CA PRO A 66 -6.88 16.46 13.67
C PRO A 66 -7.04 15.24 14.57
N ALA A 67 -5.96 14.48 14.78
CA ALA A 67 -5.95 13.29 15.62
C ALA A 67 -6.03 13.59 17.13
N THR A 68 -5.84 14.85 17.52
CA THR A 68 -6.03 15.31 18.90
C THR A 68 -7.50 15.57 19.22
N LYS A 69 -8.35 15.76 18.21
CA LYS A 69 -9.78 16.06 18.39
C LYS A 69 -10.68 14.88 18.05
N TYR A 70 -10.22 14.02 17.14
CA TYR A 70 -10.98 12.89 16.65
C TYR A 70 -10.14 11.62 16.66
N TYR A 71 -10.80 10.48 16.84
CA TYR A 71 -10.29 9.17 16.45
C TYR A 71 -11.05 8.73 15.19
N LEU A 72 -10.33 8.28 14.16
CA LEU A 72 -10.93 7.78 12.93
C LEU A 72 -10.59 6.30 12.72
N SER A 73 -11.60 5.51 12.33
CA SER A 73 -11.43 4.13 11.86
C SER A 73 -12.16 3.92 10.53
N LEU A 74 -11.62 3.05 9.68
CA LEU A 74 -12.27 2.61 8.45
C LEU A 74 -12.62 1.11 8.57
N GLY A 75 -13.90 0.79 8.50
CA GLY A 75 -14.38 -0.59 8.65
C GLY A 75 -15.89 -0.71 8.47
N THR A 76 -16.40 -1.93 8.51
CA THR A 76 -17.85 -2.22 8.49
C THR A 76 -18.51 -1.85 9.81
N GLU A 77 -17.76 -1.97 10.90
CA GLU A 77 -18.19 -1.63 12.25
C GLU A 77 -17.12 -0.80 12.97
N ALA A 78 -17.55 -0.06 13.99
CA ALA A 78 -16.77 0.79 14.86
C ALA A 78 -15.45 0.19 15.38
N THR A 79 -15.50 -1.09 15.76
CA THR A 79 -14.49 -1.77 16.59
C THR A 79 -13.54 -2.67 15.80
N LEU A 80 -13.82 -2.95 14.54
CA LEU A 80 -13.04 -3.86 13.70
C LEU A 80 -12.51 -3.12 12.47
N PRO A 81 -11.43 -2.34 12.62
CA PRO A 81 -10.85 -1.61 11.50
C PRO A 81 -10.34 -2.59 10.44
N ILE A 82 -10.74 -2.35 9.20
CA ILE A 82 -10.30 -3.11 8.02
C ILE A 82 -9.06 -2.47 7.38
N ALA A 83 -8.80 -1.21 7.71
CA ALA A 83 -7.67 -0.46 7.19
C ALA A 83 -6.87 0.19 8.33
N LYS A 84 -5.57 0.35 8.12
CA LYS A 84 -4.68 1.05 9.05
C LYS A 84 -4.78 2.55 8.81
N ALA A 85 -5.09 3.31 9.85
CA ALA A 85 -5.12 4.76 9.74
C ALA A 85 -3.72 5.35 9.53
N VAL A 86 -3.64 6.35 8.65
CA VAL A 86 -2.38 7.06 8.32
C VAL A 86 -2.42 8.46 8.92
N ILE A 87 -1.51 8.73 9.84
CA ILE A 87 -1.38 10.03 10.52
C ILE A 87 -0.08 10.70 10.09
N GLN A 88 -0.18 11.94 9.62
CA GLN A 88 0.97 12.78 9.29
C GLN A 88 0.82 14.14 9.97
N LYS A 89 1.86 14.57 10.69
CA LYS A 89 1.88 15.85 11.42
C LYS A 89 0.65 16.03 12.35
N GLY A 90 0.27 14.96 13.06
CA GLY A 90 -0.86 14.97 14.00
C GLY A 90 -2.25 15.03 13.37
N LYS A 91 -2.36 14.81 12.05
CA LYS A 91 -3.64 14.74 11.33
C LYS A 91 -3.78 13.42 10.61
N TYR A 92 -4.99 12.84 10.62
CA TYR A 92 -5.35 11.77 9.72
C TYR A 92 -5.34 12.29 8.28
N ILE A 93 -4.64 11.58 7.41
CA ILE A 93 -4.53 11.91 5.98
C ILE A 93 -5.08 10.80 5.07
N GLY A 94 -5.38 9.63 5.62
CA GLY A 94 -5.85 8.49 4.85
C GLY A 94 -5.93 7.20 5.64
N PHE A 95 -6.26 6.14 4.93
CA PHE A 95 -6.26 4.76 5.41
C PHE A 95 -5.53 3.89 4.41
N ASP A 96 -4.65 3.02 4.90
CA ASP A 96 -3.95 2.01 4.13
C ASP A 96 -4.71 0.69 4.23
N LEU A 97 -5.20 0.20 3.10
CA LEU A 97 -5.87 -1.09 2.95
C LEU A 97 -4.84 -2.10 2.44
N ASN A 98 -4.60 -3.15 3.22
CA ASN A 98 -3.82 -4.29 2.75
C ASN A 98 -4.73 -5.21 1.92
N LEU A 99 -4.49 -5.25 0.62
CA LEU A 99 -5.30 -6.01 -0.33
C LEU A 99 -5.07 -7.52 -0.16
N ASP A 100 -3.90 -7.97 0.29
CA ASP A 100 -3.63 -9.40 0.54
C ASP A 100 -4.54 -9.97 1.64
N ASP A 101 -4.61 -9.26 2.77
CA ASP A 101 -5.48 -9.62 3.90
C ASP A 101 -6.96 -9.59 3.49
N LEU A 102 -7.33 -8.57 2.70
CA LEU A 102 -8.68 -8.39 2.21
C LEU A 102 -9.09 -9.52 1.27
N ILE A 103 -8.23 -9.97 0.38
CA ILE A 103 -8.59 -10.98 -0.62
C ILE A 103 -8.59 -12.37 -0.04
N THR A 104 -7.65 -12.65 0.87
CA THR A 104 -7.69 -13.88 1.66
C THR A 104 -9.02 -14.00 2.41
N LYS A 105 -9.54 -12.89 2.94
CA LYS A 105 -10.81 -12.86 3.68
C LYS A 105 -12.05 -12.76 2.78
N TYR A 106 -11.94 -12.11 1.63
CA TYR A 106 -13.01 -11.82 0.66
C TYR A 106 -12.56 -12.24 -0.76
N PRO A 107 -12.51 -13.54 -1.06
CA PRO A 107 -11.86 -14.06 -2.27
C PRO A 107 -12.65 -13.81 -3.56
N SER A 108 -13.98 -13.66 -3.50
CA SER A 108 -14.81 -13.41 -4.69
C SER A 108 -15.07 -11.92 -4.92
N VAL A 109 -15.30 -11.53 -6.17
CA VAL A 109 -15.70 -10.15 -6.55
C VAL A 109 -16.97 -9.75 -5.80
N THR A 110 -17.95 -10.66 -5.70
CA THR A 110 -19.22 -10.44 -5.01
C THR A 110 -19.02 -10.17 -3.51
N ASP A 111 -18.09 -10.85 -2.85
CA ASP A 111 -17.79 -10.61 -1.43
C ASP A 111 -17.12 -9.26 -1.22
N ARG A 112 -16.21 -8.87 -2.13
CA ARG A 112 -15.57 -7.55 -2.09
C ARG A 112 -16.55 -6.41 -2.40
N GLU A 113 -17.54 -6.66 -3.25
CA GLU A 113 -18.63 -5.70 -3.48
C GLU A 113 -19.47 -5.48 -2.22
N LYS A 114 -19.92 -6.57 -1.57
CA LYS A 114 -20.65 -6.49 -0.30
C LYS A 114 -19.83 -5.81 0.79
N LEU A 115 -18.52 -6.10 0.85
CA LEU A 115 -17.62 -5.41 1.74
C LEU A 115 -17.64 -3.91 1.47
N PHE A 116 -17.35 -3.48 0.23
CA PHE A 116 -17.30 -2.06 -0.12
C PHE A 116 -18.60 -1.34 0.25
N ASP A 117 -19.75 -1.94 -0.07
CA ASP A 117 -21.06 -1.37 0.19
C ASP A 117 -21.39 -1.21 1.68
N SER A 118 -20.66 -1.91 2.56
CA SER A 118 -20.78 -1.82 4.03
C SER A 118 -19.68 -0.98 4.70
N LEU A 119 -18.63 -0.59 3.97
CA LEU A 119 -17.54 0.20 4.54
C LEU A 119 -17.96 1.64 4.85
N SER A 120 -17.57 2.10 6.03
CA SER A 120 -17.73 3.49 6.47
C SER A 120 -16.50 3.98 7.21
N VAL A 121 -16.21 5.28 7.09
CA VAL A 121 -15.27 5.96 7.99
C VAL A 121 -16.04 6.38 9.23
N HIS A 122 -15.68 5.79 10.37
CA HIS A 122 -16.23 6.09 11.68
C HIS A 122 -15.38 7.17 12.34
N SER A 123 -16.03 8.24 12.80
CA SER A 123 -15.41 9.39 13.44
C SER A 123 -15.93 9.54 14.87
N TYR A 124 -15.00 9.59 15.82
CA TYR A 124 -15.27 9.72 17.25
C TYR A 124 -14.68 11.02 17.75
N SER A 125 -15.51 11.88 18.32
CA SER A 125 -15.00 13.07 19.01
C SER A 125 -14.30 12.65 20.31
N LEU A 126 -13.05 13.11 20.49
CA LEU A 126 -12.28 12.91 21.72
C LEU A 126 -12.46 14.07 22.71
N THR A 127 -13.08 15.16 22.26
CA THR A 127 -13.12 16.44 22.99
C THR A 127 -14.51 16.89 23.39
N ALA A 128 -15.54 16.26 22.83
CA ALA A 128 -16.94 16.56 23.12
C ALA A 128 -17.74 15.27 23.15
N ASN A 129 -18.75 15.19 24.03
CA ASN A 129 -19.68 14.05 24.09
C ASN A 129 -20.69 14.11 22.94
N VAL A 130 -20.20 13.92 21.71
CA VAL A 130 -20.98 13.92 20.48
C VAL A 130 -21.08 12.48 19.99
N PRO A 131 -22.26 12.03 19.52
CA PRO A 131 -22.41 10.71 18.93
C PRO A 131 -21.39 10.47 17.81
N GLN A 132 -21.00 9.21 17.65
CA GLN A 132 -20.16 8.77 16.54
C GLN A 132 -20.85 9.11 15.20
N VAL A 133 -20.06 9.57 14.24
CA VAL A 133 -20.50 9.80 12.87
C VAL A 133 -19.90 8.72 11.97
N ALA A 134 -20.73 8.02 11.20
CA ALA A 134 -20.29 7.08 10.17
C ALA A 134 -20.50 7.69 8.79
N THR A 135 -19.42 7.89 8.03
CA THR A 135 -19.48 8.36 6.65
C THR A 135 -19.32 7.17 5.70
N LYS A 136 -20.37 6.82 4.96
CA LYS A 136 -20.33 5.71 4.01
C LYS A 136 -19.31 5.99 2.91
N LEU A 137 -18.55 4.97 2.50
CA LEU A 137 -17.67 5.09 1.35
C LEU A 137 -18.46 5.13 0.04
N THR A 138 -18.13 6.10 -0.82
CA THR A 138 -18.77 6.30 -2.13
C THR A 138 -17.77 6.48 -3.27
N ASN A 139 -16.47 6.52 -2.97
CA ASN A 139 -15.40 6.75 -3.94
C ASN A 139 -15.33 5.57 -4.93
N GLN A 140 -15.63 5.85 -6.20
CA GLN A 140 -15.71 4.82 -7.25
C GLN A 140 -14.34 4.24 -7.60
N ASP A 141 -13.26 5.03 -7.53
CA ASP A 141 -11.92 4.53 -7.79
C ASP A 141 -11.53 3.47 -6.76
N LEU A 142 -11.83 3.71 -5.47
CA LEU A 142 -11.61 2.73 -4.41
C LEU A 142 -12.45 1.48 -4.61
N LYS A 143 -13.73 1.63 -5.03
CA LYS A 143 -14.58 0.50 -5.38
C LYS A 143 -13.94 -0.31 -6.50
N ASN A 144 -13.51 0.34 -7.57
CA ASN A 144 -12.91 -0.30 -8.73
C ASN A 144 -11.64 -1.06 -8.37
N GLU A 145 -10.75 -0.48 -7.57
CA GLU A 145 -9.52 -1.14 -7.13
C GLU A 145 -9.80 -2.37 -6.25
N LEU A 146 -10.82 -2.31 -5.39
CA LEU A 146 -11.23 -3.47 -4.58
C LEU A 146 -11.90 -4.56 -5.41
N LEU A 147 -12.70 -4.21 -6.42
CA LEU A 147 -13.39 -5.18 -7.27
C LEU A 147 -12.46 -5.84 -8.29
N ASN A 148 -11.70 -5.02 -9.01
CA ASN A 148 -10.89 -5.41 -10.17
C ASN A 148 -9.44 -5.70 -9.81
N TYR A 149 -9.19 -6.05 -8.55
CA TYR A 149 -7.87 -6.32 -8.02
C TYR A 149 -6.93 -6.97 -9.03
N HIS A 150 -5.87 -6.25 -9.39
CA HIS A 150 -4.71 -6.82 -10.06
C HIS A 150 -3.80 -7.37 -8.97
N PHE A 151 -3.90 -8.67 -8.71
CA PHE A 151 -2.92 -9.38 -7.89
C PHE A 151 -1.56 -9.21 -8.56
N LEU A 152 -0.72 -8.35 -7.98
CA LEU A 152 0.64 -8.16 -8.48
C LEU A 152 1.56 -9.32 -8.06
N GLY A 153 1.10 -10.26 -7.20
CA GLY A 153 1.87 -11.44 -6.81
C GLY A 153 2.77 -11.22 -5.59
N SER A 154 2.96 -12.22 -4.74
CA SER A 154 3.86 -12.09 -3.57
C SER A 154 5.30 -11.80 -4.00
N VAL A 155 6.09 -11.13 -3.16
CA VAL A 155 7.55 -11.06 -3.39
C VAL A 155 8.10 -12.48 -3.29
N LEU A 156 8.81 -12.94 -4.32
CA LEU A 156 9.52 -14.22 -4.32
C LEU A 156 10.42 -14.29 -3.08
N ALA A 157 10.32 -15.40 -2.35
CA ALA A 157 11.05 -15.56 -1.08
C ALA A 157 12.58 -15.35 -1.27
N ASN A 158 13.23 -14.79 -0.25
CA ASN A 158 14.66 -14.49 -0.27
C ASN A 158 15.49 -15.71 -0.72
N GLY A 159 16.33 -15.53 -1.73
CA GLY A 159 17.14 -16.60 -2.32
C GLY A 159 16.51 -17.28 -3.54
N ASN A 160 15.27 -16.95 -3.90
CA ASN A 160 14.66 -17.38 -5.16
C ASN A 160 14.90 -16.36 -6.27
N VAL A 161 15.30 -16.85 -7.43
CA VAL A 161 15.44 -16.07 -8.67
C VAL A 161 14.22 -16.36 -9.54
N GLY A 162 13.57 -15.31 -10.04
CA GLY A 162 12.45 -15.39 -10.98
C GLY A 162 12.80 -14.78 -12.33
N ILE A 163 11.85 -14.85 -13.27
CA ILE A 163 11.94 -14.22 -14.59
C ILE A 163 11.29 -12.85 -14.52
N ALA A 164 12.02 -11.81 -14.93
CA ALA A 164 11.55 -10.44 -14.93
C ALA A 164 10.58 -10.17 -16.08
N SER A 165 9.41 -9.60 -15.79
CA SER A 165 8.33 -9.37 -16.78
C SER A 165 8.21 -7.91 -17.22
N ASN A 166 8.71 -6.95 -16.43
CA ASN A 166 8.59 -5.51 -16.69
C ASN A 166 9.89 -4.87 -17.21
N VAL A 167 10.67 -5.64 -17.99
CA VAL A 167 11.84 -5.14 -18.72
C VAL A 167 11.44 -4.79 -20.14
N ILE A 168 11.75 -3.56 -20.54
CA ILE A 168 11.52 -3.04 -21.90
C ILE A 168 12.84 -3.14 -22.66
N GLU A 169 12.87 -3.92 -23.73
CA GLU A 169 14.03 -4.03 -24.63
C GLU A 169 14.33 -2.67 -25.28
N GLY A 170 15.59 -2.26 -25.27
CA GLY A 170 16.08 -1.12 -26.05
C GLY A 170 16.46 -1.52 -27.48
N ASP A 171 16.72 -0.53 -28.32
CA ASP A 171 17.02 -0.75 -29.75
C ASP A 171 18.21 -1.69 -30.00
N ALA A 172 19.17 -1.70 -29.08
CA ALA A 172 20.36 -2.55 -29.17
C ALA A 172 20.27 -3.84 -28.33
N PHE A 173 19.14 -4.17 -27.71
CA PHE A 173 19.02 -5.32 -26.79
C PHE A 173 19.60 -6.61 -27.39
N ASN A 174 19.15 -6.96 -28.60
CA ASN A 174 19.54 -8.19 -29.30
C ASN A 174 20.99 -8.19 -29.82
N GLN A 175 21.63 -7.03 -29.88
CA GLN A 175 23.05 -6.94 -30.18
C GLN A 175 23.87 -7.46 -29.00
N PHE A 176 23.46 -7.15 -27.76
CA PHE A 176 24.24 -7.41 -26.54
C PHE A 176 23.79 -8.66 -25.77
N PHE A 177 22.55 -9.11 -25.93
CA PHE A 177 21.98 -10.22 -25.15
C PHE A 177 21.50 -11.38 -26.04
N ASN A 178 21.43 -12.59 -25.46
CA ASN A 178 21.11 -13.84 -26.17
C ASN A 178 19.60 -14.16 -26.27
N LYS A 179 18.69 -13.20 -26.03
CA LYS A 179 17.21 -13.38 -25.96
C LYS A 179 16.70 -14.42 -24.96
N THR A 180 17.59 -15.03 -24.21
CA THR A 180 17.32 -15.83 -23.02
C THR A 180 16.89 -14.88 -21.89
N GLU A 181 15.93 -15.34 -21.10
CA GLU A 181 15.14 -14.56 -20.15
C GLU A 181 15.97 -13.65 -19.24
N VAL A 182 15.41 -12.49 -18.86
CA VAL A 182 16.00 -11.64 -17.82
C VAL A 182 15.57 -12.18 -16.48
N SER A 183 16.50 -12.40 -15.56
CA SER A 183 16.20 -12.94 -14.24
C SER A 183 16.52 -11.94 -13.13
N GLY A 184 15.92 -12.11 -11.96
CA GLY A 184 16.16 -11.24 -10.82
C GLY A 184 15.70 -11.84 -9.50
N ASP A 185 16.15 -11.27 -8.40
CA ASP A 185 15.72 -11.61 -7.05
C ASP A 185 14.63 -10.65 -6.55
N HIS A 186 13.90 -11.08 -5.52
CA HIS A 186 12.82 -10.28 -4.90
C HIS A 186 11.86 -9.66 -5.92
N LEU A 187 11.62 -10.36 -7.03
CA LEU A 187 10.56 -10.02 -7.99
C LEU A 187 9.21 -10.35 -7.35
N LEU A 188 8.13 -9.75 -7.84
CA LEU A 188 6.80 -10.27 -7.54
C LEU A 188 6.56 -11.60 -8.29
N GLU A 189 5.56 -12.38 -7.88
CA GLU A 189 5.21 -13.65 -8.54
C GLU A 189 4.84 -13.47 -10.03
N ASP A 190 4.37 -12.29 -10.43
CA ASP A 190 4.11 -11.94 -11.83
C ASP A 190 5.39 -11.57 -12.63
N GLY A 191 6.56 -11.62 -11.97
CA GLY A 191 7.86 -11.27 -12.53
C GLY A 191 8.22 -9.79 -12.42
N SER A 192 7.38 -8.94 -11.82
CA SER A 192 7.68 -7.51 -11.73
C SER A 192 8.89 -7.24 -10.85
N ILE A 193 9.85 -6.47 -11.38
CA ILE A 193 10.99 -5.93 -10.62
C ILE A 193 10.46 -5.00 -9.52
N THR A 194 11.06 -5.07 -8.33
CA THR A 194 10.62 -4.33 -7.15
C THR A 194 11.73 -3.44 -6.59
N THR A 195 11.39 -2.55 -5.66
CA THR A 195 12.39 -1.73 -4.98
C THR A 195 13.33 -2.51 -4.07
N GLN A 196 12.99 -3.74 -3.65
CA GLN A 196 13.93 -4.61 -2.90
C GLN A 196 14.77 -5.52 -3.80
N THR A 197 14.52 -5.57 -5.12
CA THR A 197 15.39 -6.32 -6.05
C THR A 197 16.85 -5.89 -5.86
N GLY A 198 17.68 -6.84 -5.45
CA GLY A 198 19.10 -6.66 -5.18
C GLY A 198 19.96 -6.87 -6.42
N GLY A 199 19.46 -7.61 -7.41
CA GLY A 199 20.16 -7.86 -8.67
C GLY A 199 19.23 -8.31 -9.78
N ILE A 200 19.51 -7.82 -10.98
CA ILE A 200 18.92 -8.27 -12.24
C ILE A 200 20.05 -8.83 -13.09
N GLN A 201 19.82 -9.95 -13.74
CA GLN A 201 20.77 -10.67 -14.58
C GLN A 201 20.20 -10.80 -16.00
N PHE A 202 21.00 -10.39 -16.98
CA PHE A 202 20.70 -10.56 -18.40
C PHE A 202 21.66 -11.61 -18.97
N ASP A 203 21.16 -12.52 -19.81
CA ASP A 203 22.03 -13.40 -20.60
C ASP A 203 22.76 -12.58 -21.67
N PHE A 204 24.07 -12.49 -21.52
CA PHE A 204 24.94 -11.53 -22.15
C PHE A 204 25.96 -12.22 -23.03
N LYS A 205 26.12 -11.68 -24.23
CA LYS A 205 27.12 -12.14 -25.19
C LYS A 205 28.53 -11.86 -24.68
N PRO A 206 29.33 -12.88 -24.33
CA PRO A 206 30.65 -12.68 -23.72
C PRO A 206 31.59 -11.81 -24.55
N GLU A 207 31.46 -11.84 -25.89
CA GLU A 207 32.23 -11.01 -26.81
C GLU A 207 31.99 -9.50 -26.64
N MET A 208 30.85 -9.11 -26.06
CA MET A 208 30.54 -7.71 -25.78
C MET A 208 31.16 -7.23 -24.46
N SER A 209 31.70 -8.12 -23.62
CA SER A 209 32.25 -7.77 -22.28
C SER A 209 33.34 -6.70 -22.32
N ASN A 210 34.09 -6.63 -23.41
CA ASN A 210 35.19 -5.71 -23.61
C ASN A 210 34.83 -4.63 -24.64
N GLY A 211 35.42 -3.44 -24.49
CA GLY A 211 35.24 -2.34 -25.44
C GLY A 211 34.03 -1.45 -25.18
N TYR A 212 33.24 -1.73 -24.13
CA TYR A 212 32.11 -0.91 -23.71
C TYR A 212 32.19 -0.55 -22.22
N THR A 213 31.61 0.59 -21.87
CA THR A 213 31.32 0.98 -20.48
C THR A 213 29.83 0.87 -20.26
N TYR A 214 29.42 0.05 -19.29
CA TYR A 214 28.02 -0.17 -18.97
C TYR A 214 27.56 0.72 -17.82
N THR A 215 26.38 1.32 -17.93
CA THR A 215 25.84 2.17 -16.86
C THR A 215 24.35 1.94 -16.65
N LEU A 216 23.92 2.11 -15.39
CA LEU A 216 22.52 2.21 -15.01
C LEU A 216 22.25 3.65 -14.60
N THR A 217 21.35 4.33 -15.32
CA THR A 217 20.93 5.69 -15.00
C THR A 217 19.47 5.74 -14.59
N ASP A 218 19.12 6.66 -13.69
CA ASP A 218 17.72 6.98 -13.43
C ASP A 218 17.13 7.93 -14.50
N ALA A 219 15.85 8.23 -14.39
CA ALA A 219 15.15 9.18 -15.27
C ALA A 219 15.79 10.59 -15.35
N SER A 220 16.67 10.97 -14.43
CA SER A 220 17.41 12.25 -14.48
C SER A 220 18.77 12.14 -15.20
N GLY A 221 19.12 10.95 -15.70
CA GLY A 221 20.41 10.66 -16.32
C GLY A 221 21.55 10.44 -15.32
N LYS A 222 21.26 10.39 -14.01
CA LYS A 222 22.29 10.17 -12.98
C LYS A 222 22.53 8.69 -12.79
N ILE A 223 23.80 8.33 -12.57
CA ILE A 223 24.20 6.95 -12.25
C ILE A 223 23.46 6.52 -10.97
N ALA A 224 22.70 5.43 -11.08
CA ALA A 224 21.82 4.95 -10.04
C ALA A 224 22.12 3.52 -9.56
N GLY A 225 23.12 2.87 -10.18
CA GLY A 225 23.51 1.51 -9.83
C GLY A 225 24.84 1.10 -10.45
N LYS A 226 25.18 -0.17 -10.27
CA LYS A 226 26.35 -0.81 -10.88
C LYS A 226 25.89 -1.77 -11.96
N VAL A 227 26.56 -1.72 -13.11
CA VAL A 227 26.36 -2.68 -14.20
C VAL A 227 27.70 -3.33 -14.49
N SER A 228 27.76 -4.65 -14.45
CA SER A 228 29.01 -5.40 -14.59
C SER A 228 28.80 -6.64 -15.44
N PRO A 229 29.51 -6.78 -16.58
CA PRO A 229 29.56 -8.06 -17.26
C PRO A 229 30.43 -9.04 -16.46
N PHE A 230 30.01 -10.29 -16.39
CA PHE A 230 30.79 -11.39 -15.84
C PHE A 230 30.38 -12.69 -16.52
N MET A 231 31.34 -13.34 -17.19
CA MET A 231 31.10 -14.52 -18.03
C MET A 231 30.01 -14.24 -19.08
N GLU A 232 28.97 -15.07 -19.12
CA GLU A 232 27.82 -14.99 -20.03
C GLU A 232 26.67 -14.15 -19.47
N TYR A 233 26.94 -13.28 -18.49
CA TYR A 233 25.91 -12.49 -17.84
C TYR A 233 26.28 -11.01 -17.71
N LEU A 234 25.26 -10.15 -17.77
CA LEU A 234 25.34 -8.75 -17.37
C LEU A 234 24.53 -8.58 -16.09
N PHE A 235 25.22 -8.24 -15.01
CA PHE A 235 24.60 -8.03 -13.71
C PHE A 235 24.31 -6.55 -13.47
N VAL A 236 23.09 -6.24 -13.06
CA VAL A 236 22.60 -4.89 -12.75
C VAL A 236 22.16 -4.85 -11.29
N HIS A 237 22.76 -3.97 -10.51
CA HIS A 237 22.48 -3.83 -9.08
C HIS A 237 22.24 -2.37 -8.72
N PRO A 238 21.45 -2.09 -7.67
CA PRO A 238 21.47 -0.77 -7.05
C PRO A 238 22.85 -0.49 -6.45
N LEU A 239 23.10 0.78 -6.09
CA LEU A 239 24.32 1.13 -5.37
C LEU A 239 24.41 0.36 -4.04
N LYS A 240 25.62 -0.01 -3.61
CA LYS A 240 25.85 -0.77 -2.38
C LYS A 240 25.13 -0.15 -1.18
N GLY A 241 24.35 -0.96 -0.47
CA GLY A 241 23.56 -0.54 0.70
C GLY A 241 22.35 0.33 0.37
N LYS A 242 21.93 0.36 -0.90
CA LYS A 242 20.71 1.06 -1.35
C LYS A 242 19.78 0.08 -2.06
N ASN A 243 18.51 0.43 -2.01
CA ASN A 243 17.43 -0.19 -2.76
C ASN A 243 17.17 0.60 -4.04
N PHE A 244 16.52 -0.03 -5.02
CA PHE A 244 15.92 0.75 -6.10
C PHE A 244 14.82 1.65 -5.55
N LEU A 245 14.62 2.79 -6.19
CA LEU A 245 13.45 3.64 -6.00
C LEU A 245 12.44 3.38 -7.11
N ALA A 246 11.15 3.59 -6.83
CA ALA A 246 10.07 3.45 -7.81
C ALA A 246 10.08 4.58 -8.85
N LYS A 247 10.99 4.48 -9.81
CA LYS A 247 11.19 5.39 -10.95
C LYS A 247 11.81 4.60 -12.11
N GLU A 248 11.79 5.15 -13.33
CA GLU A 248 12.41 4.51 -14.49
C GLU A 248 13.94 4.47 -14.36
N TYR A 249 14.51 3.34 -14.75
CA TYR A 249 15.94 3.14 -14.97
C TYR A 249 16.21 2.75 -16.41
N THR A 250 17.37 3.18 -16.92
CA THR A 250 17.87 2.82 -18.25
C THR A 250 19.25 2.20 -18.12
N ILE A 251 19.44 1.04 -18.74
CA ILE A 251 20.73 0.36 -18.89
C ILE A 251 21.30 0.76 -20.25
N THR A 252 22.54 1.23 -20.27
CA THR A 252 23.23 1.63 -21.50
C THR A 252 24.61 1.00 -21.62
N ALA A 253 25.07 0.85 -22.86
CA ALA A 253 26.46 0.57 -23.19
C ALA A 253 27.04 1.73 -23.98
N LYS A 254 28.17 2.26 -23.54
CA LYS A 254 28.94 3.27 -24.27
C LYS A 254 30.17 2.62 -24.90
N SER A 255 30.32 2.72 -26.21
CA SER A 255 31.53 2.26 -26.92
C SER A 255 32.75 3.05 -26.45
N ASN A 256 33.78 2.35 -25.99
CA ASN A 256 35.05 2.96 -25.58
C ASN A 256 35.85 3.47 -26.77
N LYS A 257 35.56 2.98 -27.98
CA LYS A 257 36.26 3.35 -29.22
C LYS A 257 35.61 4.55 -29.91
N THR A 258 34.29 4.53 -30.07
CA THR A 258 33.54 5.54 -30.85
C THR A 258 32.83 6.56 -29.97
N GLY A 259 32.62 6.24 -28.69
CA GLY A 259 31.84 7.08 -27.77
C GLY A 259 30.33 6.97 -27.95
N GLU A 260 29.85 6.22 -28.95
CA GLU A 260 28.43 5.96 -29.18
C GLU A 260 27.78 5.29 -27.97
N VAL A 261 26.54 5.69 -27.67
CA VAL A 261 25.76 5.18 -26.54
C VAL A 261 24.56 4.42 -27.06
N TYR A 262 24.43 3.17 -26.62
CA TYR A 262 23.32 2.29 -26.96
C TYR A 262 22.42 2.10 -25.74
N ILE A 263 21.11 2.24 -25.94
CA ILE A 263 20.12 1.87 -24.94
C ILE A 263 19.91 0.36 -25.03
N LEU A 264 20.22 -0.34 -23.93
CA LEU A 264 20.11 -1.79 -23.88
C LEU A 264 18.73 -2.21 -23.39
N ALA A 265 18.30 -1.70 -22.24
CA ALA A 265 17.01 -2.03 -21.64
C ALA A 265 16.54 -0.94 -20.68
N LYS A 266 15.24 -0.93 -20.37
CA LYS A 266 14.64 -0.08 -19.35
C LYS A 266 13.76 -0.90 -18.42
N PHE A 267 13.58 -0.43 -17.19
CA PHE A 267 12.63 -1.04 -16.24
C PHE A 267 12.20 -0.01 -15.20
N SER A 268 11.05 -0.25 -14.58
CA SER A 268 10.50 0.60 -13.50
C SER A 268 10.09 -0.28 -12.31
N PRO A 269 10.87 -0.27 -11.22
CA PRO A 269 10.59 -1.07 -10.03
C PRO A 269 9.27 -0.68 -9.36
N ILE A 270 8.51 -1.68 -8.93
CA ILE A 270 7.33 -1.50 -8.10
C ILE A 270 7.75 -1.24 -6.65
N ASN A 271 7.12 -0.24 -6.00
CA ASN A 271 7.46 0.12 -4.63
C ASN A 271 7.05 -0.97 -3.63
N ILE A 272 8.05 -1.57 -2.98
CA ILE A 272 7.93 -2.47 -1.82
C ILE A 272 8.89 -2.04 -0.67
N PHE A 273 8.44 -2.10 0.59
CA PHE A 273 9.11 -1.58 1.80
C PHE A 273 10.09 -2.59 2.37
#